data_AF-A0A0K8RC50-F1
#
_entry.id   AF-A0A0K8RC50-F1
#
_cell.length_a   1.000
_cell.length_b   1.000
_cell.length_c   1.000
_cell.angle_alpha   90.00
_cell.angle_beta   90.00
_cell.angle_gamma   90.00
#
_symmetry.space_group_name_H-M   'P 1'
#
loop_
_entity.id
_entity.type
_entity.pdbx_description
1 polymer ?
#
loop_
_entity_poly.entity_id
_entity_poly.type
_entity_poly.pdbx_seq_one_letter_code
_entity_poly.pdbx_strand_id
1 'polypeptide(L)'
;MIKATLFLLVTSQLLYHAASEYQTWTEVEQTFGVKSCWEKLREALDTECKKKEASAVETVNFIACQMRCKTETEKQFVDIGMPNDTPCGLYNETCQDGTCVGHCIIPEETLEKVK
;
A
#
# COMPACT_ATOMS: atom_id res chain seq x y z
N MET A 1 -12.83 -20.02 24.29
CA MET A 1 -11.80 -19.90 23.24
C MET A 1 -12.13 -18.71 22.35
N ILE A 2 -11.69 -17.51 22.72
CA ILE A 2 -11.79 -16.31 21.88
C ILE A 2 -10.50 -16.29 21.06
N LYS A 3 -10.55 -16.92 19.89
CA LYS A 3 -9.41 -17.08 19.00
C LYS A 3 -9.29 -15.82 18.13
N ALA A 4 -8.19 -15.10 18.29
CA ALA A 4 -7.54 -14.31 17.24
C ALA A 4 -8.21 -13.04 16.68
N THR A 5 -9.16 -12.42 17.38
CA THR A 5 -9.76 -11.15 16.88
C THR A 5 -9.02 -9.87 17.32
N LEU A 6 -7.96 -9.98 18.12
CA LEU A 6 -7.37 -8.81 18.80
C LEU A 6 -6.00 -8.34 18.27
N PHE A 7 -5.53 -8.84 17.12
CA PHE A 7 -4.23 -8.43 16.54
C PHE A 7 -4.34 -7.47 15.35
N LEU A 8 -5.54 -7.07 14.93
CA LEU A 8 -5.75 -6.22 13.74
C LEU A 8 -5.91 -4.71 14.04
N LEU A 9 -5.93 -4.29 15.31
CA LEU A 9 -6.39 -2.95 15.68
C LEU A 9 -5.29 -1.95 16.09
N VAL A 10 -4.01 -2.35 16.17
CA VAL A 10 -2.95 -1.47 16.72
C VAL A 10 -2.04 -0.86 15.63
N THR A 11 -2.15 -1.29 14.37
CA THR A 11 -1.50 -0.59 13.23
C THR A 11 -2.38 0.51 12.62
N SER A 12 -3.66 0.61 13.03
CA SER A 12 -4.70 1.39 12.36
C SER A 12 -4.63 2.91 12.56
N GLN A 13 -3.83 3.45 13.48
CA GLN A 13 -3.84 4.90 13.79
C GLN A 13 -2.70 5.73 13.18
N LEU A 14 -1.65 5.11 12.66
CA LEU A 14 -0.53 5.84 12.04
C LEU A 14 -0.62 5.93 10.50
N LEU A 15 -1.48 5.12 9.88
CA LEU A 15 -1.61 5.03 8.43
C LEU A 15 -2.49 6.14 7.81
N TYR A 16 -3.26 6.90 8.61
CA TYR A 16 -4.28 7.82 8.06
C TYR A 16 -3.78 9.25 7.79
N HIS A 17 -2.62 9.67 8.33
CA HIS A 17 -2.11 11.03 8.12
C HIS A 17 -0.80 11.13 7.36
N ALA A 18 -0.11 10.02 7.12
CA ALA A 18 1.14 9.99 6.34
C ALA A 18 0.98 9.41 4.92
N ALA A 19 -0.23 9.00 4.52
CA ALA A 19 -0.46 8.23 3.28
C ALA A 19 -0.82 9.09 2.04
N SER A 20 -1.01 10.41 2.17
CA SER A 20 -1.27 11.28 1.00
C SER A 20 0.00 11.75 0.30
N GLU A 21 1.16 11.61 0.94
CA GLU A 21 2.46 11.98 0.40
C GLU A 21 3.25 10.72 0.01
N TYR A 22 4.24 10.88 -0.87
CA TYR A 22 5.11 9.78 -1.25
C TYR A 22 5.94 9.31 -0.05
N GLN A 23 5.81 8.04 0.30
CA GLN A 23 6.61 7.36 1.32
C GLN A 23 7.78 6.65 0.65
N THR A 24 8.97 6.77 1.22
CA THR A 24 10.12 5.95 0.83
C THR A 24 9.86 4.48 1.12
N TRP A 25 10.48 3.60 0.33
CA TRP A 25 10.32 2.17 0.56
C TRP A 25 10.77 1.75 1.98
N THR A 26 11.79 2.41 2.53
CA THR A 26 12.23 2.18 3.91
C THR A 26 11.15 2.53 4.95
N GLU A 27 10.35 3.58 4.73
CA GLU A 27 9.21 3.90 5.59
C GLU A 27 8.11 2.85 5.49
N VAL A 28 7.88 2.29 4.29
CA VAL A 28 6.96 1.16 4.08
C VAL A 28 7.41 -0.05 4.90
N GLU A 29 8.69 -0.42 4.83
CA GLU A 29 9.25 -1.56 5.57
C GLU A 29 9.09 -1.41 7.09
N GLN A 30 9.20 -0.18 7.60
CA GLN A 30 9.03 0.13 9.03
C GLN A 30 7.56 0.16 9.47
N THR A 31 6.66 0.54 8.56
CA THR A 31 5.23 0.70 8.87
C THR A 31 4.47 -0.62 8.71
N PHE A 32 4.83 -1.43 7.72
CA PHE A 32 4.21 -2.74 7.48
C PHE A 32 4.86 -3.80 8.37
N GLY A 33 4.14 -4.20 9.43
CA GLY A 33 4.66 -5.13 10.44
C GLY A 33 4.92 -6.57 9.98
N VAL A 34 4.52 -6.95 8.76
CA VAL A 34 4.70 -8.32 8.22
C VAL A 34 5.70 -8.30 7.09
N LYS A 35 6.94 -8.74 7.38
CA LYS A 35 8.05 -8.76 6.41
C LYS A 35 7.72 -9.41 5.08
N SER A 36 7.12 -10.59 5.12
CA SER A 36 6.76 -11.34 3.91
C SER A 36 5.70 -10.64 3.05
N CYS A 37 4.89 -9.73 3.61
CA CYS A 37 3.91 -8.96 2.85
C CYS A 37 4.58 -7.86 2.05
N TRP A 38 5.43 -7.04 2.69
CA TRP A 38 6.09 -5.96 1.98
C TRP A 38 7.15 -6.49 1.01
N GLU A 39 7.83 -7.62 1.27
CA GLU A 39 8.76 -8.21 0.29
C GLU A 39 8.06 -8.59 -1.03
N LYS A 40 6.91 -9.25 -0.94
CA LYS A 40 6.10 -9.61 -2.12
C LYS A 40 5.56 -8.37 -2.85
N LEU A 41 5.13 -7.37 -2.09
CA LEU A 41 4.69 -6.10 -2.66
C LEU A 41 5.84 -5.41 -3.41
N ARG A 42 7.04 -5.37 -2.82
CA ARG A 42 8.23 -4.81 -3.45
C ARG A 42 8.54 -5.51 -4.77
N GLU A 43 8.54 -6.83 -4.78
CA GLU A 43 8.85 -7.63 -5.97
C GLU A 43 7.88 -7.34 -7.13
N ALA A 44 6.59 -7.18 -6.81
CA ALA A 44 5.58 -6.80 -7.79
C ALA A 44 5.84 -5.40 -8.36
N LEU A 45 6.11 -4.41 -7.51
CA LEU A 45 6.36 -3.03 -7.94
C LEU A 45 7.70 -2.88 -8.69
N ASP A 46 8.76 -3.58 -8.26
CA ASP A 46 10.04 -3.63 -8.96
C ASP A 46 9.89 -4.23 -10.36
N THR A 47 9.01 -5.22 -10.53
CA THR A 47 8.70 -5.81 -11.84
C THR A 47 8.10 -4.76 -12.78
N GLU A 48 7.23 -3.89 -12.28
CA GLU A 48 6.68 -2.79 -13.07
C GLU A 48 7.70 -1.71 -13.39
N CYS A 49 8.60 -1.38 -12.45
CA CYS A 49 9.72 -0.48 -12.72
C CYS A 49 10.59 -0.98 -13.87
N LYS A 50 10.89 -2.29 -13.91
CA LYS A 50 11.69 -2.91 -14.97
C LYS A 50 11.03 -2.85 -16.34
N LYS A 51 9.69 -2.91 -16.42
CA LYS A 51 8.96 -2.71 -17.69
C LYS A 51 9.13 -1.30 -18.25
N LYS A 52 9.61 -0.35 -17.44
CA LYS A 52 9.85 1.05 -17.80
C LYS A 52 11.35 1.39 -17.83
N GLU A 53 12.20 0.37 -18.01
CA GLU A 53 13.66 0.52 -18.07
C GLU A 53 14.25 1.17 -16.79
N ALA A 54 13.55 1.02 -15.66
CA ALA A 54 14.02 1.43 -14.34
C ALA A 54 14.42 0.20 -13.49
N SER A 55 15.13 0.45 -12.39
CA SER A 55 15.76 -0.61 -11.58
C SER A 55 14.85 -1.16 -10.49
N ALA A 56 14.30 -0.29 -9.64
CA ALA A 56 13.54 -0.65 -8.45
C ALA A 56 12.63 0.50 -8.00
N VAL A 57 11.61 0.17 -7.21
CA VAL A 57 10.75 1.15 -6.53
C VAL A 57 11.53 1.88 -5.44
N GLU A 58 11.40 3.21 -5.42
CA GLU A 58 12.04 4.09 -4.44
C GLU A 58 11.01 4.68 -3.47
N THR A 59 9.93 5.24 -4.01
CA THR A 59 8.85 5.84 -3.22
C THR A 59 7.48 5.43 -3.74
N VAL A 60 6.49 5.40 -2.86
CA VAL A 60 5.11 5.02 -3.15
C VAL A 60 4.12 6.02 -2.56
N ASN A 61 3.05 6.29 -3.27
CA ASN A 61 1.86 6.96 -2.76
C ASN A 61 0.68 6.01 -2.97
N PHE A 62 0.31 5.28 -1.92
CA PHE A 62 -0.74 4.27 -2.01
C PHE A 62 -2.11 4.87 -2.28
N ILE A 63 -2.43 6.03 -1.69
CA ILE A 63 -3.73 6.70 -1.89
C ILE A 63 -3.90 7.15 -3.34
N ALA A 64 -2.84 7.73 -3.92
CA ALA A 64 -2.81 8.14 -5.32
C ALA A 64 -2.48 6.99 -6.29
N CYS A 65 -2.25 5.77 -5.79
CA CYS A 65 -1.81 4.62 -6.59
C CYS A 65 -0.64 4.96 -7.53
N GLN A 66 0.35 5.67 -7.01
CA GLN A 66 1.53 6.13 -7.75
C GLN A 66 2.81 5.60 -7.11
N MET A 67 3.83 5.36 -7.91
CA MET A 67 5.15 5.01 -7.43
C MET A 67 6.23 5.68 -8.26
N ARG A 68 7.42 5.86 -7.67
CA ARG A 68 8.62 6.28 -8.37
C ARG A 68 9.61 5.15 -8.43
N CYS A 69 10.16 4.95 -9.61
CA CYS A 69 11.22 4.01 -9.84
C CYS A 69 12.55 4.73 -10.00
N LYS A 70 13.60 4.19 -9.39
CA LYS A 70 14.98 4.63 -9.58
C LYS A 70 15.49 4.15 -10.94
N THR A 71 15.99 5.04 -11.78
CA THR A 71 16.67 4.63 -13.02
C THR A 71 18.10 4.16 -12.74
N GLU A 72 18.72 3.46 -13.69
CA GLU A 72 20.13 3.01 -13.54
C GLU A 72 21.11 4.17 -13.31
N THR A 73 20.79 5.36 -13.82
CA THR A 73 21.42 6.61 -13.38
C THR A 73 20.70 7.10 -12.13
N GLU A 74 21.29 6.87 -10.96
CA GLU A 74 20.67 7.04 -9.62
C GLU A 74 20.04 8.42 -9.30
N LYS A 75 20.22 9.43 -10.16
CA LYS A 75 19.73 10.79 -9.98
C LYS A 75 18.40 11.07 -10.67
N GLN A 76 17.85 10.12 -11.43
CA GLN A 76 16.58 10.27 -12.13
C GLN A 76 15.55 9.27 -11.59
N PHE A 77 14.30 9.75 -11.54
CA PHE A 77 13.15 8.98 -11.15
C PHE A 77 12.13 8.97 -12.27
N VAL A 78 11.43 7.86 -12.42
CA VAL A 78 10.27 7.76 -13.32
C VAL A 78 9.03 7.56 -12.45
N ASP A 79 8.08 8.49 -12.55
CA ASP A 79 6.75 8.35 -11.97
C ASP A 79 5.91 7.39 -12.82
N ILE A 80 5.35 6.37 -12.19
CA ILE A 80 4.50 5.38 -12.83
C ILE A 80 3.29 5.07 -11.93
N GLY A 81 2.19 4.65 -12.55
CA GLY A 81 1.03 4.15 -11.81
C GLY A 81 1.32 2.78 -11.19
N MET A 82 0.79 2.55 -10.01
CA MET A 82 0.73 1.20 -9.43
C MET A 82 -0.22 0.33 -10.26
N PRO A 83 0.06 -0.98 -10.40
CA PRO A 83 -0.85 -1.93 -11.03
C PRO A 83 -2.22 -1.96 -10.35
N ASN A 84 -3.23 -2.32 -11.14
CA ASN A 84 -4.52 -2.69 -10.58
C ASN A 84 -4.33 -3.85 -9.58
N ASP A 85 -5.25 -3.91 -8.61
CA ASP A 85 -5.26 -4.89 -7.52
C ASP A 85 -4.11 -4.74 -6.49
N THR A 86 -3.23 -3.74 -6.65
CA THR A 86 -2.21 -3.41 -5.64
C THR A 86 -2.90 -2.97 -4.34
N PRO A 87 -2.63 -3.60 -3.19
CA PRO A 87 -3.18 -3.16 -1.91
C PRO A 87 -2.76 -1.72 -1.60
N CYS A 88 -3.72 -0.87 -1.29
CA CYS A 88 -3.49 0.57 -1.08
C CYS A 88 -4.10 1.12 0.20
N GLY A 89 -4.93 0.35 0.91
CA GLY A 89 -5.62 0.80 2.12
C GLY A 89 -6.07 -0.32 3.06
N LEU A 90 -6.88 0.03 4.05
CA LEU A 90 -7.17 -0.81 5.22
C LEU A 90 -8.29 -1.85 4.98
N TYR A 91 -9.24 -1.54 4.10
CA TYR A 91 -10.48 -2.32 3.94
C TYR A 91 -10.48 -3.19 2.67
N ASN A 92 -9.40 -3.92 2.43
CA ASN A 92 -9.13 -4.58 1.14
C ASN A 92 -9.22 -3.60 -0.03
N GLU A 93 -8.86 -2.33 0.21
CA GLU A 93 -8.78 -1.31 -0.81
C GLU A 93 -7.61 -1.65 -1.74
N THR A 94 -7.87 -1.57 -3.03
CA THR A 94 -6.90 -1.84 -4.07
C THR A 94 -6.86 -0.71 -5.09
N CYS A 95 -5.72 -0.56 -5.75
CA CYS A 95 -5.61 0.34 -6.88
C CYS A 95 -6.48 -0.15 -8.02
N GLN A 96 -7.31 0.74 -8.56
CA GLN A 96 -8.06 0.53 -9.78
C GLN A 96 -7.98 1.82 -10.59
N ASP A 97 -7.40 1.74 -11.79
CA ASP A 97 -7.26 2.87 -12.72
C ASP A 97 -6.60 4.11 -12.07
N GLY A 98 -5.58 3.88 -11.24
CA GLY A 98 -4.84 4.95 -10.57
C GLY A 98 -5.55 5.57 -9.36
N THR A 99 -6.62 4.96 -8.86
CA THR A 99 -7.31 5.39 -7.62
C THR A 99 -7.36 4.24 -6.62
N CYS A 100 -7.10 4.53 -5.35
CA CYS A 100 -7.31 3.56 -4.28
C CYS A 100 -8.81 3.43 -3.98
N VAL A 101 -9.39 2.26 -4.29
CA VAL A 101 -10.82 2.01 -4.12
C VAL A 101 -11.05 0.72 -3.34
N GLY A 102 -12.10 0.69 -2.52
CA GLY A 102 -12.53 -0.52 -1.84
C GLY A 102 -14.04 -0.52 -1.63
N HIS A 103 -14.60 -1.71 -1.50
CA HIS A 103 -15.96 -1.84 -1.01
C HIS A 103 -15.94 -1.60 0.50
N CYS A 104 -16.56 -0.53 0.98
CA CYS A 104 -16.86 -0.38 2.40
C CYS A 104 -17.83 -1.49 2.82
N ILE A 105 -17.30 -2.65 3.21
CA ILE A 105 -18.07 -3.71 3.84
C ILE A 105 -18.10 -3.39 5.33
N ILE A 106 -19.13 -2.67 5.76
CA ILE A 106 -19.41 -2.50 7.19
C ILE A 106 -20.03 -3.83 7.64
N PRO A 107 -19.37 -4.61 8.52
CA PRO A 107 -19.96 -5.84 9.04
C PRO A 107 -21.28 -5.51 9.74
N GLU A 108 -22.32 -6.29 9.47
CA GLU A 108 -23.67 -6.06 10.00
C GLU A 108 -23.70 -6.02 11.54
N GLU A 109 -22.77 -6.71 12.20
CA GLU A 109 -22.55 -6.69 13.66
C GLU A 109 -22.24 -5.29 14.23
N THR A 110 -21.79 -4.36 13.38
CA THR A 110 -21.50 -2.97 13.79
C THR A 110 -22.76 -2.09 13.82
N LEU A 111 -23.84 -2.50 13.15
CA LEU A 111 -25.11 -1.75 13.09
C LEU A 111 -25.99 -2.00 14.32
N GLU A 112 -25.83 -3.13 15.02
CA GLU A 112 -26.60 -3.42 16.24
C GLU A 112 -26.22 -2.56 17.45
N LYS A 113 -25.14 -1.77 17.38
CA LYS A 113 -24.75 -0.80 18.43
C LYS A 113 -25.31 0.61 18.23
N VAL A 114 -26.10 0.85 17.18
CA VAL A 114 -26.67 2.17 16.85
C VAL A 114 -28.21 2.20 17.03
N LYS A 115 -28.80 1.19 17.68
CA LYS A 115 -30.20 1.18 18.09
C LYS A 115 -30.36 1.16 19.61
#